data_AF-A0A075WFR5-F1
#
_entry.id   AF-A0A075WFR5-F1
#
_cell.length_a   1.000
_cell.length_b   1.000
_cell.length_c   1.000
_cell.angle_alpha   90.00
_cell.angle_beta   90.00
_cell.angle_gamma   90.00
#
_symmetry.space_group_name_H-M   'P 1'
#
loop_
_entity.id
_entity.type
_entity.pdbx_description
1 polymer ?
#
loop_
_entity_poly.entity_id
_entity_poly.type
_entity_poly.pdbx_seq_one_letter_code
_entity_poly.pdbx_strand_id
1 'polypeptide(L)' 'MVKLSFTLRFGDVWVAENGEIVAEGHSLDELDRNLELELRKAGYKGRVEVFMKFDYSTIPEWMRQFHPHYFNRTVVFDLD' A
#
# COMPACT_ATOMS: atom_id res chain seq x y z
N MET A 1 18.14 4.73 -2.46
CA MET A 1 17.03 3.96 -1.86
C MET A 1 16.11 4.95 -1.17
N VAL A 2 14.88 5.07 -1.67
CA VAL A 2 13.86 5.95 -1.07
C VAL A 2 12.93 5.09 -0.22
N LYS A 3 12.52 5.61 0.94
CA LYS A 3 11.54 4.95 1.82
C LYS A 3 10.28 5.80 1.89
N LEU A 4 9.14 5.19 1.60
CA LEU A 4 7.85 5.85 1.63
C LEU A 4 6.92 5.11 2.61
N SER A 5 6.07 5.87 3.28
CA SER A 5 5.07 5.34 4.21
C SER A 5 3.67 5.63 3.66
N PHE A 6 2.85 4.60 3.58
CA PHE A 6 1.49 4.63 3.07
C PHE A 6 0.51 4.11 4.13
N THR A 7 -0.72 4.58 4.05
CA THR A 7 -1.87 3.96 4.73
C THR A 7 -2.51 2.96 3.78
N LEU A 8 -2.74 1.73 4.24
CA LEU A 8 -3.42 0.68 3.50
C LEU A 8 -4.83 0.48 4.06
N ARG A 9 -5.83 0.61 3.19
CA ARG A 9 -7.25 0.44 3.52
C ARG A 9 -7.83 -0.74 2.76
N PHE A 10 -8.79 -1.43 3.39
CA PHE A 10 -9.56 -2.51 2.79
C PHE A 10 -11.05 -2.14 2.71
N GLY A 11 -11.68 -2.45 1.58
CA GLY A 11 -13.11 -2.23 1.34
C GLY A 11 -13.52 -3.00 0.07
N ASP A 12 -14.26 -2.35 -0.81
CA ASP A 12 -14.58 -2.91 -2.15
C ASP A 12 -13.32 -3.10 -3.02
N VAL A 13 -12.31 -2.26 -2.78
CA VAL A 13 -10.96 -2.35 -3.32
C VAL A 13 -9.94 -2.12 -2.21
N TRP A 14 -8.71 -2.55 -2.47
CA TRP A 14 -7.56 -2.14 -1.68
C TRP A 14 -7.10 -0.75 -2.10
N VAL A 15 -6.72 0.08 -1.14
CA VAL A 15 -6.22 1.43 -1.39
C VAL A 15 -4.93 1.66 -0.61
N ALA A 16 -3.88 2.12 -1.29
CA ALA A 16 -2.66 2.62 -0.67
C ALA A 16 -2.55 4.14 -0.94
N GLU A 17 -2.44 4.95 0.11
CA GLU A 17 -2.26 6.41 -0.02
C GLU A 17 -1.16 6.99 0.88
N ASN A 18 -0.46 8.03 0.41
CA ASN A 18 0.51 8.78 1.23
C ASN A 18 0.36 10.32 1.14
N GLY A 19 -0.83 10.81 0.85
CA GLY A 19 -1.13 12.25 0.71
C GLY A 19 -0.77 12.83 -0.66
N GLU A 20 0.22 12.27 -1.35
CA GLU A 20 0.62 12.69 -2.71
C GLU A 20 0.25 11.64 -3.77
N ILE A 21 0.37 10.36 -3.42
CA ILE A 21 0.09 9.22 -4.28
C ILE A 21 -1.09 8.44 -3.72
N VAL A 22 -1.98 8.00 -4.62
CA VAL A 22 -3.07 7.09 -4.33
C VAL A 22 -3.06 5.99 -5.39
N ALA A 23 -3.08 4.73 -4.95
CA ALA A 23 -3.21 3.56 -5.82
C ALA A 23 -4.32 2.66 -5.31
N GLU A 24 -5.05 2.04 -6.24
CA GLU A 24 -6.17 1.15 -5.94
C GLU A 24 -6.01 -0.20 -6.65
N GLY A 25 -6.61 -1.26 -6.13
CA GLY A 25 -6.68 -2.56 -6.82
C GLY A 25 -7.65 -3.53 -6.16
N HIS A 26 -8.26 -4.44 -6.94
CA HIS A 26 -9.16 -5.47 -6.41
C HIS A 26 -8.42 -6.61 -5.70
N SER A 27 -7.09 -6.66 -5.86
CA SER A 27 -6.18 -7.57 -5.16
C SER A 27 -4.93 -6.82 -4.72
N LEU A 28 -4.17 -7.38 -3.77
CA LEU A 28 -2.88 -6.83 -3.36
C LEU A 28 -1.87 -6.81 -4.52
N ASP A 29 -1.89 -7.81 -5.40
CA ASP A 29 -1.02 -7.86 -6.58
C ASP A 29 -1.38 -6.76 -7.60
N GLU A 30 -2.68 -6.51 -7.78
CA GLU A 30 -3.15 -5.40 -8.61
C GLU A 30 -2.80 -4.04 -8.00
N LEU A 31 -2.97 -3.89 -6.70
CA LEU A 31 -2.55 -2.69 -5.96
C LEU A 31 -1.05 -2.44 -6.13
N ASP A 32 -0.20 -3.46 -6.01
CA ASP A 32 1.25 -3.33 -6.14
C ASP A 32 1.64 -2.87 -7.55
N ARG A 33 1.02 -3.45 -8.60
CA ARG A 33 1.24 -3.01 -9.99
C ARG A 33 0.81 -1.57 -10.21
N ASN A 34 -0.37 -1.19 -9.71
CA ASN A 34 -0.89 0.16 -9.88
C ASN A 34 -0.06 1.18 -9.09
N LEU A 35 0.41 0.81 -7.90
CA LEU A 35 1.30 1.64 -7.09
C LEU A 35 2.65 1.86 -7.78
N GLU A 36 3.21 0.84 -8.44
CA GLU A 36 4.42 0.99 -9.25
C GLU A 36 4.24 2.05 -10.34
N LEU A 37 3.10 2.01 -11.05
CA LEU A 37 2.77 2.99 -12.10
C LEU A 37 2.66 4.41 -11.53
N GLU A 38 1.99 4.58 -10.38
CA GLU A 38 1.85 5.90 -9.76
C GLU A 38 3.18 6.45 -9.22
N LEU A 39 4.04 5.58 -8.67
CA LEU A 39 5.40 5.97 -8.27
C LEU A 39 6.23 6.45 -9.46
N ARG A 40 6.15 5.76 -10.61
CA ARG A 40 6.82 6.18 -11.86
C ARG A 40 6.28 7.53 -12.36
N LYS A 41 4.95 7.73 -12.33
CA LYS A 41 4.31 9.00 -12.71
C LYS A 41 4.72 10.15 -11.80
N ALA A 42 4.86 9.90 -10.50
CA ALA A 42 5.36 10.86 -9.53
C ALA A 42 6.87 11.14 -9.67
N GLY A 43 7.57 10.45 -10.58
CA GLY A 43 8.97 10.69 -10.92
C GLY A 43 9.98 9.97 -10.03
N TYR A 44 9.55 9.01 -9.22
CA TYR A 44 10.46 8.18 -8.44
C TYR A 44 11.29 7.28 -9.36
N LYS A 45 12.58 7.13 -9.04
CA LYS A 45 13.56 6.32 -9.78
C LYS A 45 14.44 5.52 -8.83
N GLY A 46 15.01 4.43 -9.35
CA GLY A 46 15.80 3.47 -8.61
C GLY A 46 14.97 2.67 -7.60
N ARG A 47 15.65 2.17 -6.57
CA ARG A 47 15.03 1.32 -5.55
C ARG A 47 14.18 2.12 -4.56
N VAL A 48 12.89 1.79 -4.50
CA VAL A 48 11.90 2.39 -3.59
C VAL A 48 11.35 1.30 -2.67
N GLU A 49 11.39 1.53 -1.37
CA GLU A 49 10.79 0.69 -0.35
C GLU A 49 9.52 1.39 0.15
N VAL A 50 8.38 0.73 0.00
CA VAL A 50 7.08 1.23 0.46
C VAL A 50 6.63 0.43 1.66
N PHE A 51 6.56 1.08 2.81
CA PHE A 51 5.91 0.55 3.99
C PHE A 51 4.44 0.97 4.00
N MET A 52 3.54 0.00 4.08
CA MET A 52 2.09 0.19 4.13
C MET A 52 1.59 -0.18 5.52
N LYS A 53 1.13 0.80 6.27
CA LYS A 53 0.48 0.60 7.57
C LYS A 53 -1.01 0.35 7.35
N PHE A 54 -1.51 -0.79 7.83
CA PHE A 54 -2.92 -1.11 7.67
C PHE A 54 -3.80 -0.25 8.60
N ASP A 55 -4.92 0.24 8.06
CA ASP A 55 -5.94 0.99 8.81
C ASP A 55 -7.04 0.05 9.31
N TYR A 56 -6.96 -0.30 10.59
CA TYR A 56 -7.92 -1.20 11.26
C TYR A 56 -9.31 -0.62 11.44
N SER A 57 -9.52 0.67 11.15
CA SER A 57 -10.87 1.23 11.09
C SER A 57 -11.67 0.69 9.90
N THR A 58 -10.98 0.17 8.88
CA THR A 58 -11.60 -0.31 7.63
C THR A 58 -12.13 -1.75 7.71
N ILE A 59 -11.86 -2.46 8.80
CA ILE A 59 -12.38 -3.80 9.06
C ILE A 59 -13.36 -3.79 10.24
N PRO A 60 -14.44 -4.60 10.19
CA PRO A 60 -15.32 -4.85 11.32
C PRO A 60 -14.58 -5.16 12.64
N GLU A 61 -15.13 -4.66 13.74
CA GLU A 61 -14.54 -4.79 15.08
C GLU A 61 -14.26 -6.24 15.49
N TRP A 62 -15.17 -7.14 15.15
CA TRP A 62 -15.03 -8.57 15.46
C TRP A 62 -13.84 -9.22 14.74
N MET A 63 -13.33 -8.63 13.65
CA MET A 63 -12.11 -9.10 12.97
C MET A 63 -10.83 -8.58 13.62
N ARG A 64 -10.89 -7.47 14.37
CA ARG A 64 -9.72 -6.86 15.01
C ARG A 64 -9.10 -7.74 16.11
N GLN A 65 -9.81 -8.72 16.64
CA GLN A 65 -9.23 -9.67 17.60
C GLN A 65 -8.27 -10.68 16.93
N PHE A 66 -8.38 -10.89 15.61
CA PHE A 66 -7.48 -11.72 14.82
C PHE A 66 -6.30 -10.93 14.24
N HIS A 67 -6.17 -9.67 14.65
CA HIS A 67 -5.21 -8.68 14.17
C HIS A 67 -3.71 -8.98 14.35
N PRO A 68 -3.22 -9.84 15.29
CA PRO A 68 -1.77 -10.12 15.39
C PRO A 68 -1.12 -10.59 14.07
N HIS A 69 -1.91 -10.96 13.07
CA HIS A 69 -1.49 -11.51 11.78
C HIS A 69 -1.81 -10.63 10.54
N TYR A 70 -2.27 -9.38 10.67
CA TYR A 70 -2.70 -8.52 9.54
C TYR A 70 -2.13 -7.09 9.62
N PHE A 71 -1.77 -6.35 8.57
CA PHE A 71 -1.22 -6.58 7.22
C PHE A 71 -0.25 -5.41 6.96
N ASN A 72 0.49 -4.98 8.00
CA ASN A 72 1.60 -4.07 7.75
C ASN A 72 2.53 -4.79 6.78
N ARG A 73 2.74 -4.19 5.62
CA ARG A 73 3.51 -4.84 4.56
C ARG A 73 4.54 -3.88 4.02
N THR A 74 5.66 -4.44 3.63
CA THR A 74 6.69 -3.71 2.91
C THR A 74 6.81 -4.30 1.52
N VAL A 75 6.74 -3.46 0.50
CA VAL A 75 6.97 -3.83 -0.89
C VAL A 75 8.16 -3.04 -1.39
N VAL A 76 8.99 -3.67 -2.22
CA VAL A 76 10.17 -3.04 -2.80
C VAL A 76 10.00 -3.03 -4.31
N PHE A 77 10.17 -1.86 -4.90
CA PHE A 77 10.12 -1.65 -6.34
C PHE A 77 11.50 -1.20 -6.83
N ASP A 78 11.92 -1.72 -7.97
CA ASP A 78 13.08 -1.24 -8.71
C ASP A 78 12.57 -0.50 -9.95
N LEU A 79 12.61 0.85 -9.90
CA LEU A 79 12.03 1.73 -10.92
C LEU A 79 13.13 2.25 -11.86
N ASP A 80 13.11 1.83 -13.13
CA ASP A 80 14.00 2.37 -14.18
C ASP A 80 13.69 3.82 -14.59
#